data_AF-Q947L2-F1
#
_entry.id   AF-Q947L2-F1
#
_cell.length_a   1.000
_cell.length_b   1.000
_cell.length_c   1.000
_cell.angle_alpha   90.00
_cell.angle_beta   90.00
_cell.angle_gamma   90.00
#
_symmetry.space_group_name_H-M   'P 1'
#
loop_
_entity.id
_entity.type
_entity.pdbx_description
1 polymer ?
#
loop_
_entity_poly.entity_id
_entity_poly.type
_entity_poly.pdbx_seq_one_letter_code
_entity_poly.pdbx_strand_id
1 'polypeptide(L)'
;MESNGKGVSIDGVVLPFEAGEIDFGEPGTNGQHSFYQLIHQGRVIPCDFIGIAKSQQPVYLKGEVVSNHDELMSNFFAQPDALAYGKTQEELQKENVSPDLVPHKTFSGNRPSISLLLPSLTAYNVGQLLAIYEHRIAVEGFIWGINSFDQWGV
;
A
#
# COMPACT_ATOMS: atom_id res chain seq x y z
N MET A 1 5.29 -6.49 -12.13
CA MET A 1 5.23 -7.90 -12.60
C MET A 1 5.84 -8.16 -13.99
N GLU A 2 5.18 -7.86 -15.13
CA GLU A 2 5.65 -8.29 -16.48
C GLU A 2 7.04 -7.75 -16.86
N SER A 3 7.29 -6.47 -16.57
CA SER A 3 8.59 -5.83 -16.86
C SER A 3 9.75 -6.43 -16.06
N ASN A 4 9.58 -6.56 -14.74
CA ASN A 4 10.70 -6.84 -13.82
C ASN A 4 10.74 -8.28 -13.28
N GLY A 5 9.75 -9.12 -13.59
CA GLY A 5 9.70 -10.53 -13.20
C GLY A 5 10.68 -11.38 -14.04
N LYS A 6 11.98 -11.19 -13.82
CA LYS A 6 13.06 -11.77 -14.62
C LYS A 6 13.99 -12.65 -13.77
N GLY A 7 14.49 -13.73 -14.36
CA GLY A 7 15.46 -14.64 -13.73
C GLY A 7 16.91 -14.46 -14.21
N VAL A 8 17.14 -13.58 -15.19
CA VAL A 8 18.46 -13.33 -15.79
C VAL A 8 18.71 -11.82 -15.93
N SER A 9 19.97 -11.41 -15.79
CA SER A 9 20.43 -10.05 -16.05
C SER A 9 20.44 -9.72 -17.55
N ILE A 10 20.66 -8.46 -17.89
CA ILE A 10 20.78 -7.99 -19.28
C ILE A 10 21.94 -8.65 -20.04
N ASP A 11 22.97 -9.10 -19.33
CA ASP A 11 24.13 -9.83 -19.89
C ASP A 11 23.89 -11.35 -20.01
N GLY A 12 22.69 -11.83 -19.64
CA GLY A 12 22.32 -13.25 -19.70
C GLY A 12 22.84 -14.08 -18.52
N VAL A 13 23.22 -13.46 -17.41
CA VAL A 13 23.67 -14.17 -16.19
C VAL A 13 22.46 -14.42 -15.28
N VAL A 14 22.34 -15.64 -14.74
CA VAL A 14 21.27 -15.97 -13.78
C VAL A 14 21.40 -15.11 -12.53
N LEU A 15 20.29 -14.50 -12.10
CA LEU A 15 20.26 -13.66 -10.91
C LEU A 15 20.40 -14.51 -9.63
N PRO A 16 21.21 -14.09 -8.64
CA PRO A 16 21.34 -14.79 -7.37
C PRO A 16 20.22 -14.44 -6.37
N PHE A 17 19.22 -13.67 -6.78
CA PHE A 17 18.09 -13.21 -6.00
C PHE A 17 16.82 -13.18 -6.86
N GLU A 18 15.66 -13.08 -6.21
CA GLU A 18 14.38 -12.87 -6.89
C GLU A 18 14.22 -11.38 -7.24
N ALA A 19 13.82 -11.10 -8.49
CA ALA A 19 13.53 -9.76 -8.98
C ALA A 19 12.05 -9.63 -9.33
N GLY A 20 11.51 -8.41 -9.17
CA GLY A 20 10.10 -8.10 -9.39
C GLY A 20 9.19 -8.63 -8.28
N GLU A 21 8.42 -7.74 -7.70
CA GLU A 21 7.43 -8.07 -6.69
C GLU A 21 6.15 -8.64 -7.32
N ILE A 22 5.36 -9.32 -6.48
CA ILE A 22 3.97 -9.66 -6.80
C ILE A 22 3.11 -8.47 -6.39
N ASP A 23 2.60 -7.76 -7.39
CA ASP A 23 1.73 -6.61 -7.19
C ASP A 23 0.26 -7.07 -7.08
N PHE A 24 -0.42 -6.66 -6.01
CA PHE A 24 -1.87 -6.86 -5.84
C PHE A 24 -2.48 -5.71 -5.03
N GLY A 25 -3.79 -5.49 -5.17
CA GLY A 25 -4.47 -4.44 -4.42
C GLY A 25 -5.95 -4.29 -4.79
N GLU A 26 -6.67 -3.51 -3.98
CA GLU A 26 -8.07 -3.11 -4.16
C GLU A 26 -8.23 -1.67 -3.66
N PRO A 27 -9.20 -0.88 -4.16
CA PRO A 27 -9.49 0.44 -3.64
C PRO A 27 -9.81 0.42 -2.13
N GLY A 28 -9.38 1.47 -1.42
CA GLY A 28 -9.86 1.74 -0.07
C GLY A 28 -11.30 2.26 -0.09
N THR A 29 -12.17 1.88 0.84
CA THR A 29 -11.94 1.01 2.01
C THR A 29 -12.18 -0.48 1.75
N ASN A 30 -12.52 -0.89 0.52
CA ASN A 30 -12.87 -2.29 0.19
C ASN A 30 -11.78 -3.29 0.63
N GLY A 31 -10.52 -3.01 0.32
CA GLY A 31 -9.39 -3.86 0.73
C GLY A 31 -9.26 -4.05 2.25
N GLN A 32 -9.69 -3.05 3.04
CA GLN A 32 -9.66 -3.09 4.50
C GLN A 32 -10.58 -4.18 5.05
N HIS A 33 -11.64 -4.50 4.32
CA HIS A 33 -12.61 -5.55 4.66
C HIS A 33 -12.36 -6.87 3.93
N SER A 34 -11.20 -7.02 3.28
CA SER A 34 -10.83 -8.23 2.54
C SER A 34 -9.53 -8.86 3.09
N PHE A 35 -8.41 -8.17 2.98
CA PHE A 35 -7.08 -8.75 3.25
C PHE A 35 -6.20 -7.95 4.22
N TYR A 36 -6.69 -6.81 4.76
CA TYR A 36 -5.91 -6.02 5.72
C TYR A 36 -5.61 -6.74 7.03
N GLN A 37 -6.43 -7.74 7.41
CA GLN A 37 -6.10 -8.65 8.51
C GLN A 37 -4.72 -9.30 8.33
N LEU A 38 -4.43 -9.76 7.10
CA LEU A 38 -3.14 -10.35 6.76
C LEU A 38 -2.04 -9.29 6.74
N ILE A 39 -2.31 -8.11 6.20
CA ILE A 39 -1.33 -7.01 6.16
C ILE A 39 -0.93 -6.57 7.57
N HIS A 40 -1.88 -6.51 8.52
CA HIS A 40 -1.64 -6.01 9.88
C HIS A 40 -1.05 -7.03 10.86
N GLN A 41 -1.42 -8.31 10.77
CA GLN A 41 -1.00 -9.33 11.74
C GLN A 41 -0.34 -10.56 11.11
N GLY A 42 -0.43 -10.71 9.79
CA GLY A 42 0.24 -11.76 9.03
C GLY A 42 1.60 -11.31 8.49
N ARG A 43 1.89 -11.73 7.26
CA ARG A 43 3.14 -11.40 6.54
C ARG A 43 3.27 -9.89 6.38
N VAL A 44 4.51 -9.40 6.45
CA VAL A 44 4.79 -7.99 6.13
C VAL A 44 4.65 -7.82 4.63
N ILE A 45 3.77 -6.92 4.21
CA ILE A 45 3.56 -6.54 2.82
C ILE A 45 3.65 -5.02 2.78
N PRO A 46 4.69 -4.44 2.15
CA PRO A 46 4.77 -3.00 1.95
C PRO A 46 3.55 -2.47 1.19
N CYS A 47 3.00 -1.34 1.62
CA CYS A 47 1.78 -0.79 1.01
C CYS A 47 2.00 0.61 0.43
N ASP A 48 1.56 0.80 -0.82
CA ASP A 48 1.47 2.12 -1.44
C ASP A 48 0.03 2.65 -1.33
N PHE A 49 -0.18 3.61 -0.43
CA PHE A 49 -1.47 4.29 -0.27
C PHE A 49 -1.54 5.49 -1.21
N ILE A 50 -2.57 5.53 -2.06
CA ILE A 50 -2.82 6.64 -2.97
C ILE A 50 -4.15 7.30 -2.58
N GLY A 51 -4.09 8.57 -2.19
CA GLY A 51 -5.24 9.37 -1.75
C GLY A 51 -5.48 10.57 -2.66
N ILE A 52 -6.71 11.04 -2.74
CA ILE A 52 -7.10 12.24 -3.49
C ILE A 52 -7.72 13.24 -2.51
N ALA A 53 -7.22 14.47 -2.45
CA ALA A 53 -7.70 15.47 -1.49
C ALA A 53 -9.13 15.96 -1.78
N LYS A 54 -9.59 15.89 -3.03
CA LYS A 54 -10.93 16.34 -3.45
C LYS A 54 -11.69 15.24 -4.18
N SER A 55 -12.88 14.92 -3.69
CA SER A 55 -13.81 14.00 -4.36
C SER A 55 -14.21 14.53 -5.74
N GLN A 56 -14.35 13.62 -6.71
CA GLN A 56 -14.98 13.90 -7.99
C GLN A 56 -16.49 14.14 -7.86
N GLN A 57 -17.11 13.62 -6.79
CA GLN A 57 -18.53 13.74 -6.45
C GLN A 57 -18.66 14.02 -4.95
N PRO A 58 -18.48 15.28 -4.51
CA PRO A 58 -18.55 15.62 -3.10
C PRO A 58 -19.98 15.45 -2.57
N VAL A 59 -20.12 14.74 -1.44
CA VAL A 59 -21.39 14.53 -0.75
C VAL A 59 -21.25 15.00 0.70
N TYR A 60 -22.19 15.84 1.12
CA TYR A 60 -22.34 16.29 2.50
C TYR A 60 -23.83 16.25 2.86
N LEU A 61 -24.17 15.51 3.91
CA LEU A 61 -25.54 15.35 4.38
C LEU A 61 -25.73 16.13 5.69
N LYS A 62 -26.87 16.81 5.81
CA LYS A 62 -27.20 17.56 7.02
C LYS A 62 -27.31 16.60 8.21
N GLY A 63 -26.54 16.87 9.26
CA GLY A 63 -26.51 16.06 10.48
C GLY A 63 -25.32 15.10 10.56
N GLU A 64 -24.58 14.90 9.46
CA GLU A 64 -23.34 14.14 9.47
C GLU A 64 -22.17 14.99 10.00
N VAL A 65 -21.28 14.34 10.74
CA VAL A 65 -20.12 14.99 11.40
C VAL A 65 -19.08 15.42 10.37
N VAL A 66 -18.88 14.61 9.33
CA VAL A 66 -17.88 14.79 8.29
C VAL A 66 -18.50 14.55 6.90
N SER A 67 -17.84 15.01 5.85
CA SER A 67 -18.25 14.65 4.48
C SER A 67 -17.96 13.18 4.19
N ASN A 68 -18.64 12.58 3.20
CA ASN A 68 -18.34 11.21 2.79
C ASN A 68 -16.88 11.03 2.34
N HIS A 69 -16.29 12.08 1.77
CA HIS A 69 -14.89 12.07 1.32
C HIS A 69 -13.93 12.14 2.51
N ASP A 70 -14.25 12.93 3.54
CA ASP A 70 -13.44 12.97 4.75
C ASP A 70 -13.52 11.65 5.53
N GLU A 71 -14.68 10.98 5.53
CA GLU A 71 -14.82 9.63 6.10
C GLU A 71 -13.95 8.61 5.36
N LEU A 72 -13.88 8.67 4.04
CA LEU A 72 -12.94 7.86 3.25
C LEU A 72 -11.49 8.20 3.62
N MET A 73 -11.14 9.48 3.66
CA MET A 73 -9.77 9.94 3.90
C MET A 73 -9.30 9.74 5.35
N SER A 74 -10.21 9.66 6.32
CA SER A 74 -9.86 9.30 7.71
C SER A 74 -9.10 7.96 7.75
N ASN A 75 -9.54 7.01 6.93
CA ASN A 75 -8.90 5.70 6.80
C ASN A 75 -7.57 5.77 6.04
N PHE A 76 -7.45 6.64 5.01
CA PHE A 76 -6.19 6.85 4.28
C PHE A 76 -5.07 7.31 5.21
N PHE A 77 -5.36 8.18 6.18
CA PHE A 77 -4.36 8.63 7.16
C PHE A 77 -4.15 7.62 8.28
N ALA A 78 -5.21 7.00 8.78
CA ALA A 78 -5.12 6.08 9.92
C ALA A 78 -4.38 4.77 9.61
N GLN A 79 -4.52 4.22 8.39
CA GLN A 79 -3.96 2.91 8.05
C GLN A 79 -2.42 2.88 8.01
N PRO A 80 -1.71 3.84 7.37
CA PRO A 80 -0.26 3.93 7.44
C PRO A 80 0.26 4.04 8.89
N ASP A 81 -0.38 4.86 9.72
CA ASP A 81 0.01 5.00 11.13
C ASP A 81 -0.21 3.71 11.91
N ALA A 82 -1.35 3.03 11.71
CA ALA A 82 -1.61 1.74 12.35
C ALA A 82 -0.58 0.66 11.93
N LEU A 83 -0.15 0.66 10.67
CA LEU A 83 0.90 -0.25 10.17
C LEU A 83 2.28 0.09 10.75
N ALA A 84 2.61 1.37 10.88
CA ALA A 84 3.89 1.82 11.41
C ALA A 84 4.00 1.59 12.92
N TYR A 85 3.00 2.03 13.69
CA TYR A 85 3.05 2.03 15.15
C TYR A 85 2.56 0.73 15.77
N GLY A 86 1.58 0.06 15.16
CA GLY A 86 0.94 -1.10 15.76
C GLY A 86 0.26 -0.77 17.09
N LYS A 87 0.23 -1.76 17.99
CA LYS A 87 -0.38 -1.67 19.31
C LYS A 87 0.22 -2.71 20.24
N THR A 88 0.88 -2.26 21.31
CA THR A 88 1.66 -3.13 22.17
C THR A 88 0.81 -3.85 23.21
N GLN A 89 1.38 -4.89 23.84
CA GLN A 89 0.72 -5.62 24.91
C GLN A 89 0.41 -4.71 26.11
N GLU A 90 1.33 -3.82 26.46
CA GLU A 90 1.19 -2.86 27.57
C GLU A 90 0.04 -1.88 27.31
N GLU A 91 -0.14 -1.43 26.06
CA GLU A 91 -1.27 -0.58 25.67
C GLU A 91 -2.60 -1.32 25.81
N LEU A 92 -2.67 -2.56 25.34
CA LEU A 92 -3.86 -3.40 25.49
C LEU A 92 -4.21 -3.70 26.94
N GLN A 93 -3.21 -3.92 27.79
CA GLN A 93 -3.39 -4.11 29.23
C GLN A 93 -3.94 -2.83 29.89
N LYS A 94 -3.43 -1.64 29.50
CA LYS A 94 -3.97 -0.35 29.98
C LYS A 94 -5.42 -0.11 29.54
N GLU A 95 -5.80 -0.67 28.39
CA GLU A 95 -7.19 -0.67 27.90
C GLU A 95 -8.07 -1.73 28.57
N ASN A 96 -7.57 -2.46 29.56
CA ASN A 96 -8.27 -3.55 30.27
C ASN A 96 -8.71 -4.70 29.33
N VAL A 97 -7.92 -4.98 28.29
CA VAL A 97 -8.11 -6.18 27.47
C VAL A 97 -7.81 -7.41 28.32
N SER A 98 -8.72 -8.41 28.28
CA SER A 98 -8.52 -9.69 28.96
C SER A 98 -7.15 -10.30 28.62
N PRO A 99 -6.37 -10.79 29.60
CA PRO A 99 -5.03 -11.33 29.34
C PRO A 99 -4.97 -12.37 28.22
N ASP A 100 -5.98 -13.24 28.13
CA ASP A 100 -6.06 -14.29 27.09
C ASP A 100 -6.24 -13.72 25.67
N LEU A 101 -6.76 -12.49 25.55
CA LEU A 101 -6.97 -11.81 24.26
C LEU A 101 -5.81 -10.90 23.86
N VAL A 102 -4.89 -10.58 24.77
CA VAL A 102 -3.77 -9.67 24.50
C VAL A 102 -2.94 -10.14 23.29
N PRO A 103 -2.53 -11.42 23.18
CA PRO A 103 -1.75 -11.88 22.03
C PRO A 103 -2.50 -11.72 20.69
N HIS A 104 -3.82 -11.95 20.71
CA HIS A 104 -4.67 -11.87 19.52
C HIS A 104 -4.94 -10.43 19.06
N LYS A 105 -4.90 -9.48 19.99
CA LYS A 105 -5.13 -8.05 19.72
C LYS A 105 -3.84 -7.23 19.59
N THR A 106 -2.68 -7.86 19.72
CA THR A 106 -1.39 -7.21 19.55
C THR A 106 -1.14 -6.95 18.07
N PHE A 107 -0.69 -5.75 17.75
CA PHE A 107 -0.24 -5.38 16.41
C PHE A 107 1.24 -5.05 16.51
N SER A 108 2.08 -5.79 15.77
CA SER A 108 3.54 -5.66 15.87
C SER A 108 4.08 -4.30 15.41
N GLY A 109 3.28 -3.54 14.64
CA GLY A 109 3.76 -2.35 13.93
C GLY A 109 4.91 -2.69 12.98
N ASN A 110 5.74 -1.68 12.70
CA ASN A 110 6.92 -1.76 11.84
C ASN A 110 6.64 -2.39 10.46
N ARG A 111 5.48 -2.06 9.88
CA ARG A 111 5.06 -2.48 8.54
C ARG A 111 5.16 -1.28 7.61
N PRO A 112 6.00 -1.34 6.56
CA PRO A 112 6.34 -0.17 5.77
C PRO A 112 5.19 0.24 4.85
N SER A 113 5.04 1.55 4.65
CA SER A 113 4.08 2.10 3.69
C SER A 113 4.57 3.43 3.11
N ILE A 114 4.11 3.74 1.90
CA ILE A 114 4.26 5.05 1.26
C ILE A 114 2.88 5.67 1.10
N SER A 115 2.77 6.99 1.28
CA SER A 115 1.53 7.74 1.07
C SER A 115 1.71 8.80 -0.02
N LEU A 116 0.96 8.67 -1.11
CA LEU A 116 0.88 9.64 -2.19
C LEU A 116 -0.49 10.34 -2.14
N LEU A 117 -0.50 11.65 -1.88
CA LEU A 117 -1.73 12.45 -1.84
C LEU A 117 -1.78 13.43 -3.01
N LEU A 118 -2.73 13.23 -3.93
CA LEU A 118 -2.94 14.09 -5.09
C LEU A 118 -4.00 15.16 -4.76
N PRO A 119 -3.91 16.38 -5.30
CA PRO A 119 -4.85 17.45 -4.98
C PRO A 119 -6.27 17.20 -5.54
N SER A 120 -6.37 16.51 -6.68
CA SER A 120 -7.63 16.13 -7.33
C SER A 120 -7.38 15.11 -8.44
N LEU A 121 -8.40 14.34 -8.83
CA LEU A 121 -8.29 13.33 -9.89
C LEU A 121 -8.61 13.93 -11.27
N THR A 122 -7.72 14.79 -11.76
CA THR A 122 -7.77 15.34 -13.13
C THR A 122 -6.93 14.49 -14.09
N ALA A 123 -7.19 14.57 -15.39
CA ALA A 123 -6.38 13.87 -16.40
C ALA A 123 -4.88 14.19 -16.29
N TYR A 124 -4.53 15.44 -15.96
CA TYR A 124 -3.15 15.86 -15.73
C TYR A 124 -2.52 15.14 -14.53
N ASN A 125 -3.23 15.08 -13.39
CA ASN A 125 -2.73 14.43 -12.18
C ASN A 125 -2.67 12.89 -12.32
N VAL A 126 -3.62 12.30 -13.06
CA VAL A 126 -3.57 10.87 -13.43
C VAL A 126 -2.37 10.59 -14.32
N GLY A 127 -2.06 11.47 -15.29
CA GLY A 127 -0.86 11.33 -16.13
C GLY A 127 0.44 11.38 -15.32
N GLN A 128 0.52 12.24 -14.30
CA GLN A 128 1.66 12.24 -13.37
C GLN A 128 1.75 10.94 -12.56
N LEU A 129 0.62 10.40 -12.10
CA LEU A 129 0.58 9.13 -11.39
C LEU A 129 0.97 7.94 -12.28
N LEU A 130 0.57 7.95 -13.55
CA LEU A 130 1.03 6.95 -14.52
C LEU A 130 2.56 7.03 -14.68
N ALA A 131 3.08 8.22 -14.98
CA ALA A 131 4.49 8.42 -15.26
C ALA A 131 5.40 8.06 -14.08
N ILE A 132 5.00 8.35 -12.83
CA ILE A 132 5.82 8.00 -11.67
C ILE A 132 5.97 6.48 -11.52
N TYR A 133 4.93 5.69 -11.79
CA TYR A 133 5.01 4.23 -11.73
C TYR A 133 5.76 3.65 -12.93
N GLU A 134 5.57 4.17 -14.16
CA GLU A 134 6.38 3.77 -15.32
C GLU A 134 7.88 3.97 -15.06
N HIS A 135 8.24 5.14 -14.54
CA HIS A 135 9.64 5.45 -14.24
C HIS A 135 10.17 4.67 -13.04
N ARG A 136 9.36 4.45 -12.00
CA ARG A 136 9.73 3.60 -10.86
C ARG A 136 10.14 2.21 -11.34
N ILE A 137 9.30 1.56 -12.15
CA ILE A 137 9.55 0.21 -12.66
C ILE A 137 10.81 0.17 -13.53
N ALA A 138 11.04 1.18 -14.39
CA ALA A 138 12.26 1.27 -15.18
C ALA A 138 13.51 1.43 -14.28
N VAL A 139 13.43 2.27 -13.25
CA VAL A 139 14.52 2.49 -12.29
C VAL A 139 14.84 1.21 -11.52
N GLU A 140 13.85 0.48 -11.03
CA GLU A 140 14.03 -0.83 -10.38
C GLU A 140 14.75 -1.82 -11.31
N GLY A 141 14.35 -1.86 -12.58
CA GLY A 141 15.02 -2.68 -13.60
C GLY A 141 16.50 -2.34 -13.78
N PHE A 142 16.82 -1.05 -13.85
CA PHE A 142 18.21 -0.59 -13.93
C PHE A 142 19.01 -0.90 -12.66
N ILE A 143 18.38 -0.82 -11.47
CA ILE A 143 19.01 -1.19 -10.20
C ILE A 143 19.35 -2.69 -10.18
N TRP A 144 18.45 -3.55 -10.67
CA TRP A 144 18.69 -5.00 -10.74
C TRP A 144 19.54 -5.45 -11.93
N GLY A 145 19.82 -4.56 -12.90
CA GLY A 145 20.58 -4.89 -14.10
C GLY A 145 19.83 -5.85 -15.04
N ILE A 146 18.50 -5.75 -15.11
CA ILE A 146 17.62 -6.58 -15.95
C ILE A 146 17.04 -5.77 -17.11
N ASN A 147 16.52 -6.46 -18.12
CA ASN A 147 15.77 -5.82 -19.20
C ASN A 147 14.29 -5.69 -18.83
N SER A 148 13.82 -4.49 -18.49
CA SER A 148 12.40 -4.23 -18.17
C SER A 148 11.46 -4.20 -19.38
N PHE A 149 12.00 -4.30 -20.60
CA PHE A 149 11.29 -3.99 -21.84
C PHE A 149 11.10 -5.20 -22.77
N ASP A 150 11.44 -6.41 -22.30
CA ASP A 150 11.10 -7.67 -22.96
C ASP A 150 10.14 -8.53 -22.13
N GLN A 151 9.61 -9.58 -22.75
CA GLN A 151 8.68 -10.52 -22.13
C GLN A 151 8.77 -11.93 -22.75
N TRP A 152 9.97 -12.50 -22.87
CA TRP A 152 10.18 -13.83 -23.51
C TRP A 152 9.51 -15.02 -22.79
N GLY A 153 8.99 -14.80 -21.57
CA GLY A 153 8.30 -15.83 -20.79
C GLY A 153 6.85 -16.09 -21.21
N VAL A 154 6.31 -15.32 -22.17
CA VAL A 154 5.01 -15.54 -22.81
C VAL A 154 5.16 -15.90 -24.28
#